data_AF-A0A7J3JEX1-F1
#
_entry.id   AF-A0A7J3JEX1-F1
#
_cell.length_a   1.000
_cell.length_b   1.000
_cell.length_c   1.000
_cell.angle_alpha   90.00
_cell.angle_beta   90.00
_cell.angle_gamma   90.00
#
_symmetry.space_group_name_H-M   'P 1'
#
loop_
_entity.id
_entity.type
_entity.pdbx_description
1 polymer ?
#
loop_
_entity_poly.entity_id
_entity_poly.type
_entity_poly.pdbx_seq_one_letter_code
_entity_poly.pdbx_strand_id
1 'polypeptide(L)'
;MPYCRRCGTQLVEDARFCHKCGTPAITYNPPTAPAPSKPLPPLSKDPFVIGAVALVAILVIAVVIAALFVAPFATWSTSSSFADSTEGIKTLNLNFDTDVGRVTVFTSKIGDNNIGIFIQGNGSRGISGGENPLSVTFTNQTAGNELFVDVKVAVEDALSGTANVVCQIYVDPALNLNLNVTSTTGQVSFSADKPTTIQSITLRATTGEVEAHLQSNVTVAGNLSLSTTTGAVNYRMAETNIVGNCSLNLQSTTGSVTMDITQTRTLQGNLEVEAETVTGSINVGLTIDGGVGAKITSDTNAFGDINTNLNNFTGSKSHLQSANYPAASNIEINNRVTGIGSIYINANYKTQTIAH
;
A
#
# COMPACT_ATOMS: atom_id res chain seq x y z
N MET A 1 -60.14 -33.83 19.51
CA MET A 1 -59.49 -33.59 18.21
C MET A 1 -58.55 -32.39 18.33
N PRO A 2 -57.23 -32.58 18.20
CA PRO A 2 -56.27 -31.50 18.38
C PRO A 2 -56.27 -30.52 17.19
N TYR A 3 -56.04 -29.24 17.47
CA TYR A 3 -55.82 -28.20 16.45
C TYR A 3 -54.37 -27.76 16.46
N CYS A 4 -53.82 -27.39 15.30
CA CYS A 4 -52.46 -26.88 15.22
C CYS A 4 -52.34 -25.54 15.96
N ARG A 5 -51.42 -25.47 16.94
CA ARG A 5 -51.21 -24.26 17.73
C ARG A 5 -50.70 -23.06 16.93
N ARG A 6 -50.13 -23.29 15.74
CA ARG A 6 -49.58 -22.22 14.90
C ARG A 6 -50.60 -21.66 13.91
N CYS A 7 -51.41 -22.51 13.27
CA CYS A 7 -52.31 -22.06 12.19
C CYS A 7 -53.79 -22.39 12.43
N GLY A 8 -54.14 -23.00 13.56
CA GLY A 8 -55.53 -23.31 13.93
C GLY A 8 -56.20 -24.40 13.09
N THR A 9 -55.47 -25.08 12.19
CA THR A 9 -56.04 -26.15 11.36
C THR A 9 -56.24 -27.42 12.19
N GLN A 10 -57.39 -28.08 12.03
CA GLN A 10 -57.71 -29.34 12.71
C GLN A 10 -56.72 -30.42 12.26
N LEU A 11 -56.12 -31.11 13.22
CA LEU A 11 -55.23 -32.22 12.96
C LEU A 11 -56.02 -33.52 12.97
N VAL A 12 -55.67 -34.43 12.07
CA VAL A 12 -56.14 -35.82 12.10
C VAL A 12 -55.63 -36.45 13.40
N GLU A 13 -56.42 -37.34 14.00
CA GLU A 13 -55.98 -38.09 15.18
C GLU A 13 -54.65 -38.80 14.86
N ASP A 14 -53.67 -38.67 15.78
CA ASP A 14 -52.28 -39.16 15.66
C ASP A 14 -51.35 -38.50 14.62
N ALA A 15 -51.73 -37.38 14.00
CA ALA A 15 -50.82 -36.65 13.10
C ALA A 15 -49.60 -36.11 13.88
N ARG A 16 -48.36 -36.52 13.51
CA ARG A 16 -47.13 -36.02 14.15
C ARG A 16 -46.76 -34.58 13.77
N PHE A 17 -47.23 -34.09 12.63
CA PHE A 17 -47.00 -32.74 12.13
C PHE A 17 -48.26 -32.18 11.47
N CYS A 18 -48.44 -30.86 11.49
CA CYS A 18 -49.52 -30.19 10.79
C CYS A 18 -49.33 -30.27 9.28
N HIS A 19 -50.25 -30.91 8.57
CA HIS A 19 -50.22 -31.02 7.10
C HIS A 19 -50.25 -29.68 6.37
N LYS A 20 -50.70 -28.59 7.02
CA LYS A 20 -50.77 -27.25 6.42
C LYS A 20 -49.51 -26.41 6.63
N CYS A 21 -48.84 -26.51 7.78
CA CYS A 21 -47.72 -25.62 8.13
C CYS A 21 -46.46 -26.32 8.67
N GLY A 22 -46.44 -27.66 8.75
CA GLY A 22 -45.28 -28.44 9.19
C GLY A 22 -44.98 -28.41 10.69
N THR A 23 -45.76 -27.69 11.51
CA THR A 23 -45.49 -27.60 12.96
C THR A 23 -45.76 -28.97 13.63
N PRO A 24 -44.83 -29.50 14.46
CA PRO A 24 -45.03 -30.77 15.15
C PRO A 24 -46.23 -30.71 16.10
N ALA A 25 -47.05 -31.76 16.09
CA ALA A 25 -48.13 -31.93 17.03
C ALA A 25 -47.54 -32.45 18.35
N ILE A 26 -47.63 -31.63 19.40
CA ILE A 26 -47.17 -32.03 20.73
C ILE A 26 -48.22 -32.98 21.30
N THR A 27 -47.92 -34.29 21.29
CA THR A 27 -48.68 -35.30 22.03
C THR A 27 -48.49 -35.04 23.51
N TYR A 28 -49.55 -34.55 24.16
CA TYR A 28 -49.57 -34.38 25.62
C TYR A 28 -49.73 -35.76 26.25
N ASN A 29 -48.62 -36.39 26.63
CA ASN A 29 -48.67 -37.50 27.59
C ASN A 29 -48.87 -36.87 28.99
N PRO A 30 -50.00 -37.10 29.66
CA PRO A 30 -50.16 -36.64 31.04
C PRO A 30 -49.06 -37.28 31.91
N PRO A 31 -48.37 -36.50 32.76
CA PRO A 31 -47.31 -37.03 33.60
C PRO A 31 -47.88 -38.11 34.53
N THR A 32 -47.28 -39.30 34.49
CA THR A 32 -47.49 -40.36 35.48
C THR A 32 -47.12 -39.82 36.86
N ALA A 33 -48.02 -39.98 37.83
CA ALA A 33 -47.86 -39.47 39.18
C ALA A 33 -46.53 -39.92 39.81
N PRO A 34 -45.78 -39.03 40.48
CA PRO A 34 -44.51 -39.36 41.08
C PRO A 34 -44.68 -40.34 42.25
N ALA A 35 -43.92 -41.44 42.21
CA ALA A 35 -43.76 -42.37 43.31
C ALA A 35 -43.15 -41.67 44.55
N PRO A 36 -43.39 -42.17 45.78
CA PRO A 36 -42.94 -41.56 47.02
C PRO A 36 -41.44 -41.27 46.99
N SER A 37 -41.08 -40.03 47.30
CA SER A 37 -39.70 -39.55 47.38
C SER A 37 -38.91 -40.37 48.40
N LYS A 38 -37.89 -41.10 47.93
CA LYS A 38 -36.81 -41.56 48.80
C LYS A 38 -36.19 -40.33 49.48
N PRO A 39 -35.82 -40.41 50.77
CA PRO A 39 -35.09 -39.36 51.46
C PRO A 39 -33.89 -38.93 50.61
N LEU A 40 -33.79 -37.63 50.34
CA LEU A 40 -32.64 -37.06 49.64
C LEU A 40 -31.37 -37.46 50.39
N PRO A 41 -30.38 -38.08 49.72
CA PRO A 41 -29.05 -38.22 50.27
C PRO A 41 -28.55 -36.84 50.70
N PRO A 42 -27.83 -36.72 51.83
CA PRO A 42 -27.19 -35.47 52.17
C PRO A 42 -26.33 -35.03 50.98
N LEU A 43 -26.48 -33.78 50.58
CA LEU A 43 -25.70 -33.14 49.52
C LEU A 43 -24.22 -33.19 49.93
N SER A 44 -23.53 -34.28 49.60
CA SER A 44 -22.09 -34.39 49.75
C SER A 44 -21.49 -33.41 48.77
N LYS A 45 -20.79 -32.38 49.29
CA LYS A 45 -19.98 -31.48 48.49
C LYS A 45 -18.95 -32.33 47.74
N ASP A 46 -19.27 -32.69 46.50
CA ASP A 46 -18.39 -33.50 45.68
C ASP A 46 -17.15 -32.64 45.39
N PRO A 47 -15.95 -33.05 45.83
CA PRO A 47 -14.73 -32.25 45.69
C PRO A 47 -14.41 -31.90 44.23
N PHE A 48 -14.97 -32.66 43.27
CA PHE A 48 -14.88 -32.41 41.84
C PHE A 48 -15.60 -31.14 41.37
N VAL A 49 -16.75 -30.80 41.94
CA VAL A 49 -17.52 -29.60 41.54
C VAL A 49 -16.81 -28.33 42.00
N ILE A 50 -16.17 -28.37 43.17
CA ILE A 50 -15.36 -27.26 43.69
C ILE A 50 -14.10 -27.07 42.83
N GLY A 51 -13.44 -28.17 42.43
CA GLY A 51 -12.28 -28.11 41.54
C GLY A 51 -12.62 -27.54 40.15
N ALA A 52 -13.75 -27.94 39.56
CA ALA A 52 -14.18 -27.44 38.26
C ALA A 52 -14.53 -25.93 38.27
N VAL A 53 -15.24 -25.46 39.30
CA VAL A 53 -15.57 -24.03 39.43
C VAL A 53 -14.32 -23.18 39.65
N ALA A 54 -13.36 -23.66 40.46
CA ALA A 54 -12.09 -22.98 40.68
C ALA A 54 -11.27 -22.87 39.39
N LEU A 55 -11.19 -23.94 38.59
CA LEU A 55 -10.49 -23.94 37.30
C LEU A 55 -11.12 -22.95 36.30
N VAL A 56 -12.45 -22.94 36.19
CA VAL A 56 -13.16 -22.00 35.32
C VAL A 56 -12.93 -20.56 35.76
N ALA A 57 -12.97 -20.28 37.07
CA ALA A 57 -12.68 -18.95 37.60
C ALA A 57 -11.24 -18.51 37.27
N ILE A 58 -10.25 -19.40 37.43
CA ILE A 58 -8.85 -19.11 37.08
C ILE A 58 -8.71 -18.84 35.58
N LEU A 59 -9.35 -19.63 34.71
CA LEU A 59 -9.33 -19.41 33.27
C LEU A 59 -9.97 -18.08 32.89
N VAL A 60 -11.12 -17.73 33.48
CA VAL A 60 -11.78 -16.43 33.24
C VAL A 60 -10.89 -15.29 33.70
N ILE A 61 -10.28 -15.38 34.89
CA ILE A 61 -9.34 -14.37 35.39
C ILE A 61 -8.13 -14.27 34.47
N ALA A 62 -7.55 -15.38 34.01
CA ALA A 62 -6.43 -15.39 33.09
C ALA A 62 -6.79 -14.75 31.74
N VAL A 63 -8.00 -14.99 31.21
CA VAL A 63 -8.49 -14.36 29.98
C VAL A 63 -8.74 -12.87 30.18
N VAL A 64 -9.31 -12.45 31.32
CA VAL A 64 -9.52 -11.03 31.63
C VAL A 64 -8.17 -10.33 31.79
N ILE A 65 -7.22 -10.93 32.50
CA ILE A 65 -5.86 -10.41 32.66
C ILE A 65 -5.18 -10.31 31.28
N ALA A 66 -5.26 -11.35 30.45
CA ALA A 66 -4.70 -11.33 29.10
C ALA A 66 -5.36 -10.24 28.22
N ALA A 67 -6.68 -10.09 28.29
CA ALA A 67 -7.40 -9.02 27.59
C ALA A 67 -6.98 -7.62 28.11
N LEU A 68 -6.72 -7.49 29.41
CA LEU A 68 -6.16 -6.28 30.03
C LEU A 68 -4.67 -6.07 29.71
N PHE A 69 -3.97 -7.01 29.08
CA PHE A 69 -2.63 -6.74 28.54
C PHE A 69 -2.66 -6.28 27.08
N VAL A 70 -3.74 -6.61 26.35
CA VAL A 70 -3.90 -6.28 24.92
C VAL A 70 -4.77 -5.03 24.69
N ALA A 71 -5.62 -4.66 25.65
CA ALA A 71 -6.45 -3.46 25.52
C ALA A 71 -5.59 -2.18 25.42
N PRO A 72 -6.01 -1.16 24.64
CA PRO A 72 -5.33 0.12 24.57
C PRO A 72 -5.57 0.92 25.86
N PHE A 73 -4.54 1.09 26.70
CA PHE A 73 -4.67 1.80 28.00
C PHE A 73 -4.32 3.27 27.92
N ALA A 74 -3.40 3.64 27.04
CA ALA A 74 -2.97 5.02 26.89
C ALA A 74 -2.82 5.36 25.41
N THR A 75 -3.26 6.57 25.05
CA THR A 75 -2.91 7.18 23.78
C THR A 75 -1.55 7.83 23.89
N TRP A 76 -0.85 7.94 22.77
CA TRP A 76 0.38 8.71 22.65
C TRP A 76 0.30 9.60 21.43
N SER A 77 1.00 10.74 21.49
CA SER A 77 1.12 11.68 20.39
C SER A 77 2.47 12.37 20.51
N THR A 78 3.22 12.42 19.42
CA THR A 78 4.49 13.14 19.36
C THR A 78 4.63 13.85 18.02
N SER A 79 5.40 14.92 18.04
CA SER A 79 5.73 15.72 16.86
C SER A 79 7.19 16.12 16.94
N SER A 80 7.89 16.07 15.81
CA SER A 80 9.29 16.47 15.70
C SER A 80 9.52 17.18 14.38
N SER A 81 10.41 18.17 14.37
CA SER A 81 10.78 18.92 13.17
C SER A 81 12.29 19.07 13.07
N PHE A 82 12.83 18.83 11.88
CA PHE A 82 14.25 18.96 11.57
C PHE A 82 14.44 19.80 10.32
N ALA A 83 15.53 20.53 10.23
CA ALA A 83 15.83 21.34 9.04
C ALA A 83 17.34 21.54 8.88
N ASP A 84 17.77 21.79 7.64
CA ASP A 84 19.12 22.23 7.31
C ASP A 84 19.06 23.47 6.40
N SER A 85 19.89 24.46 6.68
CA SER A 85 20.01 25.71 5.93
C SER A 85 21.45 26.04 5.57
N THR A 86 22.30 25.02 5.38
CA THR A 86 23.71 25.20 5.02
C THR A 86 23.84 25.93 3.68
N GLU A 87 24.62 26.99 3.62
CA GLU A 87 24.81 27.77 2.39
C GLU A 87 25.66 27.02 1.35
N GLY A 88 25.47 27.35 0.06
CA GLY A 88 26.30 26.86 -1.03
C GLY A 88 26.06 25.40 -1.44
N ILE A 89 25.06 24.74 -0.86
CA ILE A 89 24.64 23.40 -1.23
C ILE A 89 24.02 23.42 -2.63
N LYS A 90 24.40 22.43 -3.45
CA LYS A 90 23.87 22.22 -4.80
C LYS A 90 23.26 20.83 -4.97
N THR A 91 23.60 19.89 -4.11
CA THR A 91 23.14 18.50 -4.19
C THR A 91 22.66 18.06 -2.82
N LEU A 92 21.48 17.44 -2.78
CA LEU A 92 20.91 16.79 -1.61
C LEU A 92 20.95 15.28 -1.80
N ASN A 93 21.62 14.60 -0.88
CA ASN A 93 21.62 13.15 -0.74
C ASN A 93 20.78 12.80 0.50
N LEU A 94 19.52 12.43 0.28
CA LEU A 94 18.58 12.08 1.36
C LEU A 94 18.42 10.57 1.45
N ASN A 95 18.60 10.04 2.66
CA ASN A 95 18.26 8.69 3.05
C ASN A 95 17.23 8.73 4.18
N PHE A 96 16.02 8.25 3.92
CA PHE A 96 14.92 8.26 4.88
C PHE A 96 14.36 6.85 5.05
N ASP A 97 14.40 6.33 6.26
CA ASP A 97 13.93 4.99 6.60
C ASP A 97 12.83 5.04 7.67
N THR A 98 11.72 4.33 7.47
CA THR A 98 10.65 4.21 8.47
C THR A 98 10.08 2.81 8.59
N ASP A 99 9.76 2.37 9.80
CA ASP A 99 9.11 1.07 10.01
C ASP A 99 7.63 1.10 9.60
N VAL A 100 6.94 2.17 9.99
CA VAL A 100 5.52 2.34 9.70
C VAL A 100 5.22 3.79 9.38
N GLY A 101 4.30 4.04 8.45
CA GLY A 101 3.74 5.37 8.23
C GLY A 101 3.64 5.79 6.78
N ARG A 102 3.19 7.03 6.60
CA ARG A 102 3.14 7.71 5.30
C ARG A 102 4.25 8.73 5.22
N VAL A 103 5.16 8.54 4.28
CA VAL A 103 6.24 9.47 3.96
C VAL A 103 5.89 10.18 2.66
N THR A 104 5.89 11.51 2.68
CA THR A 104 5.67 12.31 1.47
C THR A 104 6.78 13.32 1.32
N VAL A 105 7.43 13.29 0.16
CA VAL A 105 8.47 14.23 -0.24
C VAL A 105 7.90 15.21 -1.26
N PHE A 106 8.05 16.50 -0.98
CA PHE A 106 7.63 17.61 -1.83
C PHE A 106 8.84 18.44 -2.26
N THR A 107 8.91 18.80 -3.53
CA THR A 107 9.89 19.79 -4.03
C THR A 107 9.38 21.21 -3.77
N SER A 108 9.45 21.65 -2.52
CA SER A 108 9.08 23.01 -2.12
C SER A 108 9.99 23.52 -1.04
N LYS A 109 10.54 24.72 -1.24
CA LYS A 109 11.37 25.39 -0.25
C LYS A 109 10.53 25.88 0.94
N ILE A 110 11.08 25.76 2.15
CA ILE A 110 10.52 26.32 3.39
C ILE A 110 11.55 27.28 3.99
N GLY A 111 11.24 28.58 3.97
CA GLY A 111 12.20 29.62 4.39
C GLY A 111 13.48 29.55 3.55
N ASP A 112 14.63 29.60 4.23
CA ASP A 112 15.96 29.48 3.61
C ASP A 112 16.53 28.05 3.69
N ASN A 113 15.71 27.07 4.10
CA ASN A 113 16.18 25.70 4.31
C ASN A 113 16.37 24.95 2.98
N ASN A 114 17.45 24.18 2.90
CA ASN A 114 17.70 23.17 1.86
C ASN A 114 16.69 22.01 1.99
N ILE A 115 16.39 21.63 3.23
CA ILE A 115 15.44 20.57 3.57
C ILE A 115 14.74 20.88 4.89
N GLY A 116 13.45 20.56 4.98
CA GLY A 116 12.66 20.56 6.20
C GLY A 116 11.86 19.27 6.34
N ILE A 117 11.88 18.67 7.53
CA ILE A 117 11.26 17.37 7.82
C ILE A 117 10.34 17.54 9.03
N PHE A 118 9.07 17.17 8.87
CA PHE A 118 8.06 17.21 9.92
C PHE A 118 7.51 15.81 10.13
N ILE A 119 7.63 15.29 11.35
CA ILE A 119 7.20 13.95 11.71
C ILE A 119 6.14 14.09 12.79
N GLN A 120 4.98 13.48 12.56
CA GLN A 120 3.89 13.39 13.53
C GLN A 120 3.53 11.92 13.70
N GLY A 121 3.47 11.47 14.95
CA GLY A 121 3.04 10.11 15.27
C GLY A 121 1.97 10.15 16.33
N ASN A 122 0.92 9.35 16.16
CA ASN A 122 -0.04 9.07 17.23
C ASN A 122 -0.47 7.60 17.22
N GLY A 123 -0.99 7.14 18.34
CA GLY A 123 -1.44 5.76 18.46
C GLY A 123 -1.92 5.41 19.85
N SER A 124 -2.01 4.11 20.10
CA SER A 124 -2.33 3.55 21.41
C SER A 124 -1.27 2.57 21.86
N ARG A 125 -1.05 2.49 23.17
CA ARG A 125 -0.13 1.55 23.80
C ARG A 125 -0.79 0.73 24.90
N GLY A 126 -0.27 -0.48 25.09
CA GLY A 126 -0.59 -1.33 26.23
C GLY A 126 0.10 -0.86 27.51
N ILE A 127 -0.20 -1.53 28.63
CA ILE A 127 0.32 -1.17 29.97
C ILE A 127 1.85 -1.22 30.03
N SER A 128 2.48 -2.08 29.23
CA SER A 128 3.93 -2.31 29.23
C SER A 128 4.72 -1.45 28.23
N GLY A 129 4.06 -0.62 27.41
CA GLY A 129 4.76 0.17 26.38
C GLY A 129 5.43 1.42 26.93
N GLY A 130 6.60 1.78 26.41
CA GLY A 130 7.33 3.02 26.76
C GLY A 130 6.50 4.30 26.57
N GLU A 131 6.88 5.40 27.25
CA GLU A 131 6.15 6.69 27.18
C GLU A 131 6.11 7.30 25.79
N ASN A 132 7.19 7.13 25.02
CA ASN A 132 7.33 7.62 23.66
C ASN A 132 7.71 6.44 22.76
N PRO A 133 6.74 5.75 22.14
CA PRO A 133 7.04 4.61 21.29
C PRO A 133 7.60 5.03 19.94
N LEU A 134 7.71 6.33 19.62
CA LEU A 134 8.30 6.79 18.37
C LEU A 134 9.74 7.27 18.60
N SER A 135 10.68 6.59 17.97
CA SER A 135 12.10 6.92 17.97
C SER A 135 12.47 7.58 16.64
N VAL A 136 13.09 8.76 16.71
CA VAL A 136 13.49 9.52 15.52
C VAL A 136 14.95 9.90 15.63
N THR A 137 15.76 9.48 14.66
CA THR A 137 17.14 9.94 14.52
C THR A 137 17.27 10.78 13.27
N PHE A 138 17.92 11.93 13.38
CA PHE A 138 18.25 12.82 12.26
C PHE A 138 19.73 13.15 12.34
N THR A 139 20.46 12.91 11.26
CA THR A 139 21.85 13.34 11.12
C THR A 139 22.04 14.03 9.78
N ASN A 140 22.77 15.15 9.78
CA ASN A 140 23.18 15.84 8.58
C ASN A 140 24.71 16.01 8.56
N GLN A 141 25.29 15.90 7.36
CA GLN A 141 26.70 16.15 7.12
C GLN A 141 26.86 16.89 5.79
N THR A 142 27.81 17.83 5.75
CA THR A 142 28.18 18.52 4.51
C THR A 142 29.57 18.09 4.07
N ALA A 143 29.72 17.79 2.78
CA ALA A 143 31.02 17.60 2.13
C ALA A 143 31.07 18.42 0.85
N GLY A 144 31.82 19.53 0.87
CA GLY A 144 31.83 20.48 -0.25
C GLY A 144 30.47 21.13 -0.45
N ASN A 145 29.88 20.94 -1.64
CA ASN A 145 28.56 21.46 -2.02
C ASN A 145 27.45 20.41 -1.93
N GLU A 146 27.70 19.29 -1.25
CA GLU A 146 26.77 18.19 -1.07
C GLU A 146 26.31 18.10 0.39
N LEU A 147 25.00 17.97 0.58
CA LEU A 147 24.36 17.75 1.87
C LEU A 147 23.87 16.31 1.96
N PHE A 148 24.35 15.57 2.95
CA PHE A 148 23.93 14.22 3.27
C PHE A 148 22.99 14.28 4.48
N VAL A 149 21.80 13.69 4.34
CA VAL A 149 20.79 13.66 5.40
C VAL A 149 20.31 12.24 5.57
N ASP A 150 20.51 11.70 6.77
CA ASP A 150 20.02 10.39 7.16
C ASP A 150 18.95 10.57 8.24
N VAL A 151 17.77 9.98 7.99
CA VAL A 151 16.65 9.99 8.92
C VAL A 151 16.15 8.58 9.12
N LYS A 152 15.94 8.21 10.38
CA LYS A 152 15.29 6.95 10.75
C LYS A 152 14.13 7.22 11.68
N VAL A 153 12.98 6.64 11.37
CA VAL A 153 11.76 6.71 12.18
C VAL A 153 11.31 5.29 12.53
N ALA A 154 11.40 4.93 13.80
CA ALA A 154 11.02 3.60 14.28
C ALA A 154 9.90 3.69 15.31
N VAL A 155 8.98 2.74 15.28
CA VAL A 155 8.01 2.56 16.36
C VAL A 155 8.51 1.43 17.26
N GLU A 156 9.03 1.81 18.42
CA GLU A 156 9.46 0.90 19.48
C GLU A 156 8.23 0.18 20.08
N ASP A 157 8.41 -1.10 20.43
CA ASP A 157 7.39 -2.00 20.99
C ASP A 157 6.22 -2.37 20.03
N ALA A 158 6.46 -3.36 19.16
CA ALA A 158 5.47 -3.93 18.23
C ALA A 158 4.26 -4.64 18.89
N LEU A 159 4.18 -4.68 20.22
CA LEU A 159 3.05 -5.24 20.97
C LEU A 159 1.94 -4.21 21.25
N SER A 160 2.12 -2.94 20.85
CA SER A 160 1.16 -1.87 21.09
C SER A 160 0.37 -1.43 19.84
N GLY A 161 -0.94 -1.70 19.85
CA GLY A 161 -1.98 -0.88 19.23
C GLY A 161 -1.84 -0.52 17.74
N THR A 162 -2.71 0.38 17.28
CA THR A 162 -2.58 1.03 15.98
C THR A 162 -1.62 2.22 16.13
N ALA A 163 -0.64 2.34 15.22
CA ALA A 163 0.25 3.50 15.10
C ALA A 163 -0.01 4.19 13.75
N ASN A 164 -0.09 5.52 13.77
CA ASN A 164 -0.23 6.36 12.59
C ASN A 164 0.89 7.39 12.62
N VAL A 165 1.87 7.19 11.73
CA VAL A 165 3.03 8.05 11.57
C VAL A 165 2.93 8.73 10.23
N VAL A 166 3.09 10.06 10.21
CA VAL A 166 3.06 10.90 9.03
C VAL A 166 4.36 11.70 8.99
N CYS A 167 5.11 11.54 7.91
CA CYS A 167 6.38 12.20 7.68
C CYS A 167 6.24 13.07 6.43
N GLN A 168 6.40 14.38 6.57
CA GLN A 168 6.40 15.34 5.47
C GLN A 168 7.80 15.91 5.29
N ILE A 169 8.34 15.78 4.09
CA ILE A 169 9.69 16.21 3.74
C ILE A 169 9.56 17.25 2.63
N TYR A 170 10.19 18.40 2.84
CA TYR A 170 10.19 19.52 1.91
C TYR A 170 11.63 19.78 1.50
N VAL A 171 11.91 19.69 0.20
CA VAL A 171 13.26 19.89 -0.35
C VAL A 171 13.28 21.13 -1.25
N ASP A 172 14.37 21.89 -1.21
CA ASP A 172 14.54 23.04 -2.10
C ASP A 172 14.64 22.55 -3.57
N PRO A 173 13.71 22.97 -4.46
CA PRO A 173 13.72 22.55 -5.86
C PRO A 173 14.96 23.01 -6.64
N ALA A 174 15.74 23.97 -6.13
CA ALA A 174 16.99 24.41 -6.76
C ALA A 174 18.14 23.40 -6.64
N LEU A 175 18.00 22.37 -5.79
CA LEU A 175 19.02 21.35 -5.57
C LEU A 175 18.92 20.22 -6.60
N ASN A 176 20.05 19.57 -6.85
CA ASN A 176 20.09 18.26 -7.50
C ASN A 176 19.73 17.19 -6.47
N LEU A 177 18.73 16.36 -6.76
CA LEU A 177 18.17 15.42 -5.80
C LEU A 177 18.65 13.99 -6.04
N ASN A 178 19.21 13.38 -4.99
CA ASN A 178 19.45 11.95 -4.85
C ASN A 178 18.66 11.46 -3.63
N LEU A 179 17.56 10.74 -3.86
CA LEU A 179 16.62 10.37 -2.80
C LEU A 179 16.55 8.85 -2.65
N ASN A 180 16.70 8.37 -1.42
CA ASN A 180 16.41 7.01 -1.02
C ASN A 180 15.39 7.05 0.13
N VAL A 181 14.16 6.61 -0.13
CA VAL A 181 13.07 6.63 0.86
C VAL A 181 12.46 5.24 0.98
N THR A 182 12.58 4.67 2.17
CA THR A 182 12.17 3.30 2.49
C THR A 182 11.12 3.30 3.59
N SER A 183 10.10 2.46 3.43
CA SER A 183 9.10 2.17 4.45
C SER A 183 8.90 0.65 4.59
N THR A 184 8.83 0.12 5.80
CA THR A 184 8.42 -1.29 5.96
C THR A 184 6.92 -1.44 5.73
N THR A 185 6.10 -0.62 6.39
CA THR A 185 4.64 -0.63 6.22
C THR A 185 4.08 0.76 6.00
N GLY A 186 3.37 0.98 4.90
CA GLY A 186 2.62 2.21 4.66
C GLY A 186 2.85 2.78 3.28
N GLN A 187 2.92 4.10 3.16
CA GLN A 187 2.98 4.77 1.87
C GLN A 187 4.25 5.60 1.75
N VAL A 188 4.91 5.53 0.59
CA VAL A 188 6.01 6.42 0.21
C VAL A 188 5.60 7.18 -1.03
N SER A 189 5.53 8.50 -0.98
CA SER A 189 5.18 9.32 -2.13
C SER A 189 6.21 10.43 -2.39
N PHE A 190 6.51 10.66 -3.67
CA PHE A 190 7.32 11.77 -4.14
C PHE A 190 6.52 12.60 -5.14
N SER A 191 6.47 13.92 -4.94
CA SER A 191 5.79 14.84 -5.86
C SER A 191 6.69 15.99 -6.23
N ALA A 192 6.88 16.20 -7.53
CA ALA A 192 7.60 17.33 -8.09
C ALA A 192 6.79 18.01 -9.20
N ASP A 193 6.44 19.27 -8.95
CA ASP A 193 5.66 20.14 -9.85
C ASP A 193 6.36 21.49 -10.14
N LYS A 194 7.54 21.69 -9.54
CA LYS A 194 8.41 22.85 -9.75
C LYS A 194 9.67 22.44 -10.53
N PRO A 195 10.33 23.38 -11.23
CA PRO A 195 11.61 23.12 -11.87
C PRO A 195 12.61 22.55 -10.87
N THR A 196 12.90 21.25 -11.00
CA THR A 196 13.74 20.48 -10.09
C THR A 196 14.57 19.51 -10.90
N THR A 197 15.84 19.30 -10.52
CA THR A 197 16.71 18.32 -11.18
C THR A 197 16.82 17.05 -10.34
N ILE A 198 16.39 15.93 -10.89
CA ILE A 198 16.44 14.62 -10.26
C ILE A 198 17.61 13.84 -10.86
N GLN A 199 18.58 13.49 -10.01
CA GLN A 199 19.71 12.64 -10.39
C GLN A 199 19.43 11.16 -10.07
N SER A 200 18.80 10.88 -8.93
CA SER A 200 18.35 9.54 -8.61
C SER A 200 17.17 9.55 -7.63
N ILE A 201 16.25 8.60 -7.80
CA ILE A 201 15.17 8.33 -6.84
C ILE A 201 15.05 6.83 -6.63
N THR A 202 15.07 6.40 -5.37
CA THR A 202 14.70 5.06 -4.94
C THR A 202 13.60 5.19 -3.90
N LEU A 203 12.39 4.73 -4.22
CA LEU A 203 11.26 4.66 -3.30
C LEU A 203 10.89 3.21 -3.08
N ARG A 204 10.74 2.80 -1.82
CA ARG A 204 10.42 1.41 -1.48
C ARG A 204 9.44 1.30 -0.34
N ALA A 205 8.46 0.40 -0.48
CA ALA A 205 7.64 -0.05 0.64
C ALA A 205 7.62 -1.58 0.70
N THR A 206 7.84 -2.22 1.86
CA THR A 206 7.66 -3.69 1.93
C THR A 206 6.19 -4.04 1.79
N THR A 207 5.32 -3.41 2.58
CA THR A 207 3.87 -3.53 2.46
C THR A 207 3.24 -2.15 2.33
N GLY A 208 2.50 -1.91 1.24
CA GLY A 208 1.72 -0.71 1.04
C GLY A 208 1.92 -0.10 -0.34
N GLU A 209 2.09 1.21 -0.44
CA GLU A 209 2.03 1.92 -1.72
C GLU A 209 3.26 2.80 -1.93
N VAL A 210 3.78 2.79 -3.15
CA VAL A 210 4.85 3.69 -3.59
C VAL A 210 4.34 4.52 -4.77
N GLU A 211 4.41 5.83 -4.67
CA GLU A 211 3.98 6.76 -5.71
C GLU A 211 5.08 7.77 -6.07
N ALA A 212 5.25 8.03 -7.37
CA ALA A 212 5.97 9.22 -7.82
C ALA A 212 5.17 9.96 -8.89
N HIS A 213 5.07 11.28 -8.69
CA HIS A 213 4.38 12.18 -9.61
C HIS A 213 5.31 13.30 -10.05
N LEU A 214 5.66 13.29 -11.34
CA LEU A 214 6.53 14.28 -11.97
C LEU A 214 5.71 15.09 -12.98
N GLN A 215 5.68 16.40 -12.81
CA GLN A 215 4.96 17.30 -13.69
C GLN A 215 5.86 18.42 -14.20
N SER A 216 5.61 18.85 -15.45
CA SER A 216 6.03 20.13 -16.05
C SER A 216 7.32 20.75 -15.53
N ASN A 217 8.38 20.71 -16.34
CA ASN A 217 9.69 21.34 -16.09
C ASN A 217 10.56 20.67 -15.02
N VAL A 218 10.13 19.56 -14.45
CA VAL A 218 11.05 18.63 -13.78
C VAL A 218 12.04 18.10 -14.83
N THR A 219 13.32 18.06 -14.46
CA THR A 219 14.39 17.45 -15.26
C THR A 219 14.81 16.14 -14.59
N VAL A 220 14.74 15.03 -15.32
CA VAL A 220 15.26 13.74 -14.90
C VAL A 220 16.56 13.50 -15.66
N ALA A 221 17.66 13.45 -14.91
CA ALA A 221 19.02 13.31 -15.41
C ALA A 221 19.70 12.01 -14.94
N GLY A 222 18.91 11.08 -14.39
CA GLY A 222 19.38 9.76 -13.98
C GLY A 222 18.22 8.83 -13.63
N ASN A 223 18.54 7.75 -12.90
CA ASN A 223 17.65 6.60 -12.81
C ASN A 223 16.64 6.71 -11.67
N LEU A 224 15.44 6.16 -11.90
CA LEU A 224 14.34 6.13 -10.95
C LEU A 224 13.97 4.67 -10.66
N SER A 225 13.72 4.34 -9.39
CA SER A 225 13.31 3.01 -8.96
C SER A 225 12.18 3.13 -7.93
N LEU A 226 11.05 2.51 -8.22
CA LEU A 226 9.90 2.40 -7.31
C LEU A 226 9.59 0.92 -7.10
N SER A 227 9.49 0.47 -5.86
CA SER A 227 9.33 -0.97 -5.58
C SER A 227 8.46 -1.27 -4.36
N THR A 228 7.64 -2.31 -4.47
CA THR A 228 6.91 -2.90 -3.34
C THR A 228 7.02 -4.41 -3.28
N THR A 229 7.04 -5.01 -2.09
CA THR A 229 6.85 -6.47 -1.97
C THR A 229 5.37 -6.81 -2.05
N THR A 230 4.54 -6.18 -1.22
CA THR A 230 3.08 -6.32 -1.26
C THR A 230 2.42 -4.96 -1.40
N GLY A 231 1.73 -4.73 -2.51
CA GLY A 231 0.92 -3.55 -2.74
C GLY A 231 1.19 -2.88 -4.09
N ALA A 232 1.04 -1.56 -4.16
CA ALA A 232 0.94 -0.85 -5.43
C ALA A 232 2.13 0.06 -5.68
N VAL A 233 2.59 0.09 -6.94
CA VAL A 233 3.51 1.08 -7.47
C VAL A 233 2.75 1.95 -8.47
N ASN A 234 2.73 3.25 -8.24
CA ASN A 234 2.05 4.23 -9.08
C ASN A 234 3.07 5.27 -9.58
N TYR A 235 3.27 5.34 -10.89
CA TYR A 235 4.16 6.32 -11.51
C TYR A 235 3.38 7.22 -12.45
N ARG A 236 3.56 8.53 -12.34
CA ARG A 236 2.97 9.50 -13.25
C ARG A 236 4.02 10.51 -13.71
N MET A 237 4.11 10.68 -15.01
CA MET A 237 4.99 11.66 -15.64
C MET A 237 4.22 12.44 -16.69
N ALA A 238 4.24 13.77 -16.58
CA ALA A 238 3.64 14.66 -17.56
C ALA A 238 4.63 15.73 -17.98
N GLU A 239 5.03 15.72 -19.25
CA GLU A 239 5.89 16.73 -19.86
C GLU A 239 7.18 16.96 -19.04
N THR A 240 7.94 15.90 -18.82
CA THR A 240 9.21 15.96 -18.06
C THR A 240 10.38 16.09 -19.03
N ASN A 241 11.43 16.80 -18.63
CA ASN A 241 12.65 16.93 -19.41
C ASN A 241 13.59 15.76 -19.09
N ILE A 242 13.58 14.73 -19.93
CA ILE A 242 14.55 13.62 -19.81
C ILE A 242 15.85 14.06 -20.50
N VAL A 243 16.95 14.06 -19.74
CA VAL A 243 18.28 14.45 -20.21
C VAL A 243 19.21 13.24 -20.13
N GLY A 244 19.77 12.85 -21.27
CA GLY A 244 20.54 11.61 -21.38
C GLY A 244 19.66 10.36 -21.36
N ASN A 245 20.30 9.18 -21.36
CA ASN A 245 19.57 7.91 -21.27
C ASN A 245 19.27 7.60 -19.81
N CYS A 246 17.99 7.53 -19.46
CA CYS A 246 17.52 7.27 -18.10
C CYS A 246 16.76 5.94 -18.06
N SER A 247 16.84 5.23 -16.93
CA SER A 247 16.00 4.07 -16.66
C SER A 247 14.98 4.35 -15.55
N LEU A 248 13.79 3.78 -15.70
CA LEU A 248 12.70 3.78 -14.74
C LEU A 248 12.33 2.33 -14.41
N ASN A 249 12.57 1.91 -13.18
CA ASN A 249 12.27 0.55 -12.72
C ASN A 249 11.07 0.56 -11.77
N LEU A 250 10.00 -0.16 -12.11
CA LEU A 250 8.74 -0.24 -11.39
C LEU A 250 8.43 -1.69 -11.02
N GLN A 251 8.44 -2.04 -9.74
CA GLN A 251 8.31 -3.45 -9.33
C GLN A 251 7.28 -3.67 -8.23
N SER A 252 6.42 -4.68 -8.39
CA SER A 252 5.60 -5.19 -7.28
C SER A 252 5.58 -6.72 -7.25
N THR A 253 6.03 -7.36 -6.16
CA THR A 253 5.95 -8.83 -6.08
C THR A 253 4.51 -9.30 -6.06
N THR A 254 3.69 -8.78 -5.14
CA THR A 254 2.23 -9.04 -5.08
C THR A 254 1.47 -7.73 -5.08
N GLY A 255 0.81 -7.41 -6.19
CA GLY A 255 -0.04 -6.23 -6.32
C GLY A 255 -0.01 -5.65 -7.73
N SER A 256 0.07 -4.34 -7.88
CA SER A 256 -0.05 -3.71 -9.20
C SER A 256 1.04 -2.69 -9.46
N VAL A 257 1.47 -2.63 -10.72
CA VAL A 257 2.25 -1.52 -11.25
C VAL A 257 1.35 -0.72 -12.17
N THR A 258 1.19 0.57 -11.91
CA THR A 258 0.46 1.50 -12.78
C THR A 258 1.41 2.61 -13.19
N MET A 259 1.51 2.88 -14.48
CA MET A 259 2.25 4.01 -15.02
C MET A 259 1.35 4.84 -15.94
N ASP A 260 1.46 6.16 -15.86
CA ASP A 260 0.84 7.09 -16.79
C ASP A 260 1.91 8.08 -17.27
N ILE A 261 2.27 7.96 -18.55
CA ILE A 261 3.32 8.75 -19.19
C ILE A 261 2.69 9.59 -20.29
N THR A 262 2.73 10.91 -20.13
CA THR A 262 2.39 11.87 -21.18
C THR A 262 3.62 12.67 -21.58
N GLN A 263 4.07 12.52 -22.82
CA GLN A 263 5.24 13.20 -23.36
C GLN A 263 5.02 13.65 -24.79
N THR A 264 4.66 14.93 -24.98
CA THR A 264 4.45 15.52 -26.30
C THR A 264 5.63 16.38 -26.77
N ARG A 265 6.56 16.71 -25.85
CA ARG A 265 7.81 17.41 -26.16
C ARG A 265 8.94 16.42 -26.42
N THR A 266 9.81 16.75 -27.39
CA THR A 266 11.03 15.98 -27.67
C THR A 266 11.89 15.82 -26.41
N LEU A 267 12.41 14.62 -26.20
CA LEU A 267 13.34 14.35 -25.09
C LEU A 267 14.77 14.70 -25.51
N GLN A 268 15.64 15.00 -24.54
CA GLN A 268 17.09 15.17 -24.75
C GLN A 268 17.84 13.86 -24.48
N GLY A 269 17.21 12.74 -24.76
CA GLY A 269 17.70 11.39 -24.48
C GLY A 269 16.60 10.34 -24.65
N ASN A 270 16.83 9.14 -24.12
CA ASN A 270 15.86 8.05 -24.15
C ASN A 270 15.43 7.67 -22.73
N LEU A 271 14.20 7.18 -22.61
CA LEU A 271 13.67 6.63 -21.37
C LEU A 271 13.40 5.14 -21.56
N GLU A 272 14.10 4.30 -20.80
CA GLU A 272 13.83 2.87 -20.70
C GLU A 272 13.01 2.62 -19.43
N VAL A 273 11.88 1.92 -19.57
CA VAL A 273 10.96 1.61 -18.48
C VAL A 273 10.89 0.10 -18.33
N GLU A 274 11.25 -0.39 -17.16
CA GLU A 274 11.12 -1.79 -16.76
C GLU A 274 10.00 -1.90 -15.73
N ALA A 275 8.92 -2.59 -16.08
CA ALA A 275 7.78 -2.82 -15.20
C ALA A 275 7.58 -4.31 -14.96
N GLU A 276 7.66 -4.73 -13.70
CA GLU A 276 7.59 -6.14 -13.33
C GLU A 276 6.61 -6.40 -12.18
N THR A 277 5.79 -7.45 -12.34
CA THR A 277 5.05 -8.05 -11.23
C THR A 277 5.22 -9.57 -11.20
N VAL A 278 5.11 -10.17 -10.01
CA VAL A 278 4.99 -11.64 -9.89
C VAL A 278 3.52 -12.02 -9.89
N THR A 279 2.75 -11.53 -8.92
CA THR A 279 1.30 -11.72 -8.84
C THR A 279 0.58 -10.39 -8.89
N GLY A 280 -0.26 -10.21 -9.91
CA GLY A 280 -1.08 -9.03 -10.14
C GLY A 280 -0.73 -8.33 -11.45
N SER A 281 -1.20 -7.10 -11.64
CA SER A 281 -1.33 -6.53 -12.99
C SER A 281 -0.42 -5.34 -13.25
N ILE A 282 -0.09 -5.15 -14.53
CA ILE A 282 0.61 -3.96 -15.02
C ILE A 282 -0.38 -3.14 -15.86
N ASN A 283 -0.53 -1.86 -15.53
CA ASN A 283 -1.39 -0.92 -16.24
C ASN A 283 -0.51 0.19 -16.85
N VAL A 284 -0.51 0.30 -18.18
CA VAL A 284 0.27 1.26 -18.95
C VAL A 284 -0.65 2.27 -19.59
N GLY A 285 -0.55 3.53 -19.17
CA GLY A 285 -1.03 4.69 -19.91
C GLY A 285 0.14 5.37 -20.60
N LEU A 286 0.10 5.48 -21.93
CA LEU A 286 1.12 6.17 -22.71
C LEU A 286 0.47 7.12 -23.71
N THR A 287 0.79 8.40 -23.62
CA THR A 287 0.43 9.41 -24.61
C THR A 287 1.70 10.10 -25.10
N ILE A 288 2.01 9.95 -26.38
CA ILE A 288 3.16 10.60 -27.02
C ILE A 288 2.75 11.44 -28.22
N ASP A 289 3.61 12.36 -28.63
CA ASP A 289 3.39 13.18 -29.81
C ASP A 289 4.70 13.64 -30.48
N GLY A 290 4.57 14.13 -31.72
CA GLY A 290 5.65 14.77 -32.46
C GLY A 290 6.88 13.88 -32.65
N GLY A 291 8.02 14.34 -32.14
CA GLY A 291 9.32 13.69 -32.32
C GLY A 291 9.64 12.56 -31.32
N VAL A 292 8.68 12.17 -30.46
CA VAL A 292 8.87 11.10 -29.47
C VAL A 292 8.34 9.78 -30.02
N GLY A 293 9.22 8.81 -30.20
CA GLY A 293 8.86 7.44 -30.59
C GLY A 293 8.65 6.55 -29.36
N ALA A 294 7.90 5.46 -29.50
CA ALA A 294 7.76 4.49 -28.43
C ALA A 294 7.73 3.04 -28.92
N LYS A 295 8.31 2.16 -28.11
CA LYS A 295 8.23 0.70 -28.24
C LYS A 295 7.72 0.11 -26.93
N ILE A 296 6.75 -0.79 -26.98
CA ILE A 296 6.23 -1.49 -25.82
C ILE A 296 6.36 -2.99 -26.05
N THR A 297 7.13 -3.65 -25.20
CA THR A 297 7.29 -5.11 -25.16
C THR A 297 6.58 -5.63 -23.93
N SER A 298 5.81 -6.70 -24.07
CA SER A 298 4.99 -7.25 -22.99
C SER A 298 5.05 -8.77 -22.97
N ASP A 299 5.37 -9.32 -21.80
CA ASP A 299 5.46 -10.76 -21.56
C ASP A 299 4.62 -11.13 -20.33
N THR A 300 3.71 -12.09 -20.52
CA THR A 300 2.94 -12.72 -19.45
C THR A 300 3.16 -14.22 -19.53
N ASN A 301 3.37 -14.88 -18.39
CA ASN A 301 3.34 -16.33 -18.33
C ASN A 301 1.95 -16.91 -18.73
N ALA A 302 1.83 -18.24 -18.74
CA ALA A 302 0.63 -18.95 -19.21
C ALA A 302 -0.70 -18.60 -18.49
N PHE A 303 -0.65 -17.80 -17.41
CA PHE A 303 -1.80 -17.42 -16.58
C PHE A 303 -2.03 -15.90 -16.59
N GLY A 304 -2.16 -15.34 -17.79
CA GLY A 304 -2.37 -13.91 -18.01
C GLY A 304 -2.79 -13.56 -19.42
N ASP A 305 -3.41 -12.39 -19.57
CA ASP A 305 -3.76 -11.81 -20.86
C ASP A 305 -3.06 -10.46 -21.06
N ILE A 306 -2.78 -10.13 -22.32
CA ILE A 306 -2.36 -8.80 -22.74
C ILE A 306 -3.54 -8.12 -23.46
N ASN A 307 -4.01 -7.02 -22.88
CA ASN A 307 -5.12 -6.24 -23.38
C ASN A 307 -4.65 -4.87 -23.82
N THR A 308 -5.10 -4.43 -25.00
CA THR A 308 -4.55 -3.25 -25.66
C THR A 308 -5.69 -2.37 -26.20
N ASN A 309 -5.63 -1.07 -25.91
CA ASN A 309 -6.38 -0.03 -26.58
C ASN A 309 -5.38 0.93 -27.22
N LEU A 310 -5.39 1.02 -28.55
CA LEU A 310 -4.31 1.59 -29.33
C LEU A 310 -4.82 2.66 -30.28
N ASN A 311 -4.12 3.79 -30.34
CA ASN A 311 -4.29 4.80 -31.37
C ASN A 311 -2.93 5.14 -31.98
N ASN A 312 -2.77 4.89 -33.30
CA ASN A 312 -1.51 5.06 -34.05
C ASN A 312 -0.30 4.25 -33.52
N PHE A 313 -0.59 3.10 -32.90
CA PHE A 313 0.38 2.05 -32.62
C PHE A 313 0.09 0.83 -33.51
N THR A 314 1.15 0.10 -33.89
CA THR A 314 1.07 -1.12 -34.72
C THR A 314 1.85 -2.25 -34.07
N GLY A 315 1.62 -3.49 -34.53
CA GLY A 315 2.34 -4.67 -34.04
C GLY A 315 1.42 -5.72 -33.40
N SER A 316 2.02 -6.71 -32.75
CA SER A 316 1.30 -7.70 -31.96
C SER A 316 1.06 -7.18 -30.54
N LYS A 317 0.12 -7.77 -29.79
CA LYS A 317 -0.14 -7.36 -28.40
C LYS A 317 1.13 -7.39 -27.50
N SER A 318 2.08 -8.29 -27.79
CA SER A 318 3.33 -8.41 -27.05
C SER A 318 4.44 -7.48 -27.56
N HIS A 319 4.31 -6.92 -28.76
CA HIS A 319 5.32 -6.06 -29.39
C HIS A 319 4.61 -4.95 -30.15
N LEU A 320 4.48 -3.79 -29.51
CA LEU A 320 3.84 -2.61 -30.06
C LEU A 320 4.88 -1.52 -30.33
N GLN A 321 4.64 -0.75 -31.38
CA GLN A 321 5.45 0.42 -31.71
C GLN A 321 4.58 1.55 -32.24
N SER A 322 4.94 2.79 -31.91
CA SER A 322 4.29 3.97 -32.47
C SER A 322 4.64 4.13 -33.96
N ALA A 323 3.77 4.80 -34.72
CA ALA A 323 3.97 4.98 -36.16
C ALA A 323 5.26 5.72 -36.56
N ASN A 324 5.87 6.47 -35.63
CA ASN A 324 7.12 7.21 -35.82
C ASN A 324 8.35 6.52 -35.20
N TYR A 325 8.25 5.29 -34.69
CA TYR A 325 9.38 4.58 -34.09
C TYR A 325 10.27 3.88 -35.16
N PRO A 326 11.61 3.93 -35.05
CA PRO A 326 12.37 4.72 -34.09
C PRO A 326 12.38 6.21 -34.44
N ALA A 327 12.29 7.06 -33.42
CA ALA A 327 12.43 8.51 -33.55
C ALA A 327 13.78 8.99 -33.01
N ALA A 328 14.02 10.31 -33.06
CA ALA A 328 15.22 10.92 -32.48
C ALA A 328 15.32 10.74 -30.95
N SER A 329 14.18 10.65 -30.27
CA SER A 329 14.07 10.32 -28.86
C SER A 329 12.99 9.27 -28.65
N ASN A 330 13.27 8.26 -27.82
CA ASN A 330 12.39 7.12 -27.66
C ASN A 330 12.05 6.82 -26.20
N ILE A 331 10.85 6.31 -25.98
CA ILE A 331 10.41 5.69 -24.74
C ILE A 331 10.24 4.20 -25.01
N GLU A 332 11.05 3.37 -24.35
CA GLU A 332 10.97 1.91 -24.48
C GLU A 332 10.42 1.32 -23.19
N ILE A 333 9.30 0.62 -23.26
CA ILE A 333 8.61 0.04 -22.09
C ILE A 333 8.64 -1.48 -22.20
N ASN A 334 9.25 -2.13 -21.22
CA ASN A 334 9.30 -3.57 -21.08
C ASN A 334 8.42 -3.97 -19.87
N ASN A 335 7.36 -4.73 -20.13
CA ASN A 335 6.41 -5.17 -19.13
C ASN A 335 6.52 -6.67 -18.94
N ARG A 336 6.61 -7.13 -17.68
CA ARG A 336 6.76 -8.55 -17.37
C ARG A 336 5.89 -8.97 -16.20
N VAL A 337 5.01 -9.95 -16.42
CA VAL A 337 4.27 -10.63 -15.34
C VAL A 337 4.77 -12.08 -15.24
N THR A 338 5.54 -12.37 -14.18
CA THR A 338 6.23 -13.66 -14.03
C THR A 338 5.44 -14.73 -13.27
N GLY A 339 4.27 -14.41 -12.72
CA GLY A 339 3.39 -15.38 -12.07
C GLY A 339 1.99 -15.35 -12.67
N ILE A 340 1.03 -14.81 -11.93
CA ILE A 340 -0.39 -14.72 -12.32
C ILE A 340 -0.78 -13.26 -12.41
N GLY A 341 -1.32 -12.84 -13.54
CA GLY A 341 -1.72 -11.45 -13.72
C GLY A 341 -1.87 -11.06 -15.17
N SER A 342 -2.24 -9.81 -15.44
CA SER A 342 -2.49 -9.33 -16.81
C SER A 342 -1.81 -8.01 -17.06
N ILE A 343 -1.58 -7.70 -18.33
CA ILE A 343 -1.02 -6.42 -18.77
C ILE A 343 -2.11 -5.67 -19.54
N TYR A 344 -2.38 -4.43 -19.13
CA TYR A 344 -3.35 -3.55 -19.76
C TYR A 344 -2.62 -2.34 -20.32
N ILE A 345 -2.74 -2.10 -21.63
CA ILE A 345 -2.04 -1.04 -22.35
C ILE A 345 -3.06 -0.11 -22.99
N ASN A 346 -2.98 1.17 -22.66
CA ASN A 346 -3.66 2.25 -23.35
C ASN A 346 -2.58 3.17 -23.94
N ALA A 347 -2.33 3.06 -25.25
CA ALA A 347 -1.26 3.78 -25.93
C ALA A 347 -1.80 4.65 -27.06
N ASN A 348 -1.42 5.92 -27.06
CA ASN A 348 -1.92 6.93 -27.98
C ASN A 348 -0.78 7.79 -28.53
N TYR A 349 -0.56 7.74 -29.84
CA TYR A 349 0.31 8.67 -30.54
C TYR A 349 -0.54 9.70 -31.30
N LYS A 350 -0.47 10.97 -30.90
CA LYS A 350 -1.44 12.00 -31.30
C LYS A 350 -1.32 12.46 -32.75
N THR A 351 -0.12 12.81 -33.22
CA THR A 351 0.07 13.29 -34.59
C THR A 351 -0.06 12.13 -35.58
N GLN A 352 -1.09 12.18 -36.43
CA GLN A 352 -1.10 11.39 -37.65
C GLN A 352 0.01 11.93 -38.55
N THR A 353 1.05 11.14 -38.80
CA THR A 353 1.97 11.39 -39.90
C THR A 353 1.12 11.50 -41.17
N ILE A 354 0.94 12.72 -41.69
CA ILE A 354 0.46 12.90 -43.06
C ILE A 354 1.56 12.30 -43.90
N ALA A 355 1.33 11.09 -44.43
CA ALA A 355 2.22 10.47 -45.38
C ALA A 355 2.41 11.44 -46.55
N HIS A 356 3.61 12.01 -46.68
CA HIS A 356 4.02 12.80 -47.84
C HIS A 356 4.68 11.89 -48.88
#